data_AF-A0A536BIA7-F1
#
_entry.id   AF-A0A536BIA7-F1
#
_cell.length_a   1.000
_cell.length_b   1.000
_cell.length_c   1.000
_cell.angle_alpha   90.00
_cell.angle_beta   90.00
_cell.angle_gamma   90.00
#
_symmetry.space_group_name_H-M   'P 1'
#
loop_
_entity.id
_entity.type
_entity.pdbx_description
1 polymer ?
#
loop_
_entity_poly.entity_id
_entity_poly.type
_entity_poly.pdbx_seq_one_letter_code
_entity_poly.pdbx_strand_id
1 'polypeptide(L)'
;MSRSVTKTALIAAIPLLTLGLVSVLGSPRTPHRVATTARPLATARVAFVHPGHPVLAGKLQPTPTPAPAVAIAPTAKPPVAVRPKPVAKPAPPVASVGGAAGVQFSLVNQDRAASGVAALAWSGSLARVAQFRAQDMLNRNYFSHTDPATGQLAFVQLLHLWGIPYSTAGENIAWSTNPSMAAINTMFMNSPEHRANILKAAYHRVGLGVATNGAKTMVVEVFSN
;
A
#
# COMPACT_ATOMS: atom_id res chain seq x y z
N MET A 1 45.20 32.17 -33.25
CA MET A 1 46.03 32.42 -32.05
C MET A 1 45.32 33.42 -31.14
N SER A 2 44.68 33.00 -30.04
CA SER A 2 44.34 33.94 -28.94
C SER A 2 43.98 33.19 -27.65
N ARG A 3 45.01 33.08 -26.80
CA ARG A 3 45.08 33.26 -25.34
C ARG A 3 43.99 32.64 -24.45
N SER A 4 44.40 31.55 -23.80
CA SER A 4 43.84 30.96 -22.58
C SER A 4 43.88 31.94 -21.40
N VAL A 5 42.81 32.00 -20.61
CA VAL A 5 42.76 32.74 -19.34
C VAL A 5 42.58 31.74 -18.21
N THR A 6 43.67 31.42 -17.54
CA THR A 6 43.73 30.64 -16.31
C THR A 6 43.21 31.48 -15.15
N LYS A 7 42.11 31.06 -14.50
CA LYS A 7 41.67 31.64 -13.21
C LYS A 7 42.22 30.79 -12.07
N THR A 8 43.22 31.33 -11.38
CA THR A 8 43.75 30.85 -10.11
C THR A 8 42.74 31.17 -9.00
N ALA A 9 42.18 30.15 -8.34
CA ALA A 9 41.37 30.32 -7.15
C ALA A 9 42.26 30.19 -5.91
N LEU A 10 42.39 31.29 -5.18
CA LEU A 10 43.04 31.38 -3.87
C LEU A 10 42.04 30.86 -2.81
N ILE A 11 42.26 29.67 -2.25
CA ILE A 11 41.47 29.18 -1.12
C ILE A 11 42.14 29.63 0.17
N ALA A 12 41.47 30.54 0.87
CA ALA A 12 41.83 31.02 2.18
C ALA A 12 41.73 29.90 3.24
N ALA A 13 42.74 29.80 4.08
CA ALA A 13 42.80 28.93 5.24
C ALA A 13 41.79 29.38 6.30
N ILE A 14 40.98 28.45 6.82
CA ILE A 14 40.15 28.63 8.01
C ILE A 14 40.84 27.88 9.17
N PRO A 15 41.12 28.52 10.31
CA PRO A 15 41.73 27.83 11.44
C PRO A 15 40.72 26.96 12.22
N LEU A 16 41.25 25.84 12.70
CA LEU A 16 40.69 24.86 13.63
C LEU A 16 39.81 25.49 14.74
N LEU A 17 38.61 24.94 14.91
CA LEU A 17 37.87 25.03 16.17
C LEU A 17 37.94 23.67 16.88
N THR A 18 38.58 23.67 18.04
CA THR A 18 38.72 22.54 18.95
C THR A 18 37.39 22.23 19.64
N LEU A 19 36.89 20.99 19.50
CA LEU A 19 35.78 20.50 20.30
C LEU A 19 36.35 19.73 21.50
N GLY A 20 36.24 20.34 22.69
CA GLY A 20 36.61 19.74 23.96
C GLY A 20 35.74 18.53 24.29
N LEU A 21 36.40 17.43 24.64
CA LEU A 21 35.80 16.21 25.15
C LEU A 21 35.40 16.46 26.61
N VAL A 22 34.10 16.49 26.91
CA VAL A 22 33.60 16.43 28.30
C VAL A 22 33.12 15.00 28.54
N SER A 23 33.96 14.20 29.21
CA SER A 23 33.56 12.92 29.80
C SER A 23 32.86 13.19 31.13
N VAL A 24 31.56 12.86 31.23
CA VAL A 24 30.89 12.71 32.52
C VAL A 24 30.71 11.23 32.81
N LEU A 25 31.31 10.83 33.93
CA LEU A 25 31.37 9.48 34.46
C LEU A 25 30.10 9.17 35.28
N GLY A 26 29.39 8.12 34.87
CA GLY A 26 28.70 7.10 35.69
C GLY A 26 27.78 7.49 36.87
N SER A 27 26.56 6.96 36.83
CA SER A 27 25.95 6.27 37.99
C SER A 27 24.96 5.19 37.52
N PRO A 28 24.88 4.03 38.22
CA PRO A 28 24.24 2.82 37.71
C PRO A 28 22.72 2.87 37.89
N ARG A 29 21.96 2.45 36.88
CA ARG A 29 20.53 2.16 37.02
C ARG A 29 20.30 0.65 36.97
N THR A 30 19.61 0.21 38.01
CA THR A 30 19.16 -1.15 38.32
C THR A 30 18.42 -1.83 37.16
N PRO A 31 18.60 -3.15 36.96
CA PRO A 31 17.84 -3.90 35.97
C PRO A 31 16.41 -4.15 36.46
N HIS A 32 15.41 -3.56 35.79
CA HIS A 32 14.03 -4.01 35.92
C HIS A 32 13.83 -5.25 35.05
N ARG A 33 13.77 -6.40 35.72
CA ARG A 33 13.34 -7.71 35.22
C ARG A 33 11.91 -7.59 34.66
N VAL A 34 11.75 -7.57 33.35
CA VAL A 34 10.45 -7.79 32.70
C VAL A 34 10.23 -9.30 32.65
N ALA A 35 9.21 -9.75 33.37
CA ALA A 35 8.81 -11.14 33.41
C ALA A 35 8.25 -11.58 32.04
N THR A 36 8.87 -12.63 31.49
CA THR A 36 8.38 -13.40 30.35
C THR A 36 7.14 -14.19 30.77
N THR A 37 5.96 -13.82 30.29
CA THR A 37 4.78 -14.71 30.31
C THR A 37 4.50 -15.19 28.89
N ALA A 38 5.08 -16.35 28.57
CA ALA A 38 4.72 -17.15 27.42
C ALA A 38 3.29 -17.70 27.60
N ARG A 39 2.40 -17.44 26.63
CA ARG A 39 1.10 -18.12 26.52
C ARG A 39 1.33 -19.51 25.89
N PRO A 40 0.83 -20.60 26.48
CA PRO A 40 0.91 -21.91 25.84
C PRO A 40 -0.05 -22.01 24.65
N LEU A 41 0.44 -22.64 23.58
CA LEU A 41 -0.30 -23.07 22.40
C LEU A 41 -1.36 -24.10 22.82
N ALA A 42 -2.63 -23.85 22.47
CA ALA A 42 -3.68 -24.85 22.58
C ALA A 42 -3.44 -25.93 21.50
N THR A 43 -2.99 -27.10 21.92
CA THR A 43 -2.98 -28.32 21.11
C THR A 43 -4.42 -28.75 20.83
N ALA A 44 -4.88 -28.54 19.59
CA ALA A 44 -6.08 -29.15 19.08
C ALA A 44 -5.86 -30.67 18.98
N ARG A 45 -6.65 -31.44 19.73
CA ARG A 45 -6.70 -32.90 19.63
C ARG A 45 -7.46 -33.27 18.36
N VAL A 46 -6.77 -33.98 17.47
CA VAL A 46 -7.37 -34.71 16.34
C VAL A 46 -7.98 -36.00 16.90
N ALA A 47 -9.31 -36.11 16.88
CA ALA A 47 -9.99 -37.37 17.16
C ALA A 47 -10.05 -38.20 15.88
N PHE A 48 -9.29 -39.30 15.84
CA PHE A 48 -9.46 -40.37 14.87
C PHE A 48 -10.72 -41.18 15.24
N VAL A 49 -11.69 -41.23 14.32
CA VAL A 49 -12.83 -42.16 14.41
C VAL A 49 -12.43 -43.45 13.68
N HIS A 50 -12.39 -44.55 14.42
CA HIS A 50 -12.21 -45.90 13.86
C HIS A 50 -13.50 -46.43 13.22
N PRO A 51 -13.42 -47.27 12.18
CA PRO A 51 -14.57 -47.89 11.55
C PRO A 51 -14.95 -49.22 12.22
N GLY A 52 -16.26 -49.47 12.39
CA GLY A 52 -16.78 -50.80 12.71
C GLY A 52 -17.99 -50.77 13.62
N HIS A 53 -19.19 -50.96 13.05
CA HIS A 53 -20.15 -52.05 13.38
C HIS A 53 -21.47 -51.80 12.61
N PRO A 54 -22.12 -52.87 12.11
CA PRO A 54 -23.16 -52.79 11.08
C PRO A 54 -24.56 -52.55 11.67
N VAL A 55 -25.40 -51.80 10.94
CA VAL A 55 -26.84 -51.71 11.23
C VAL A 55 -27.62 -52.53 10.20
N LEU A 56 -28.51 -53.36 10.75
CA LEU A 56 -29.33 -54.40 10.14
C LEU A 56 -30.22 -53.94 8.97
N ALA A 57 -30.34 -54.85 8.00
CA ALA A 57 -31.25 -54.80 6.88
C ALA A 57 -32.72 -55.03 7.31
N GLY A 58 -33.62 -54.19 6.82
CA GLY A 58 -35.07 -54.44 6.79
C GLY A 58 -35.59 -54.25 5.37
N LYS A 59 -35.94 -55.36 4.70
CA LYS A 59 -36.66 -55.37 3.41
C LYS A 59 -38.14 -55.13 3.67
N LEU A 60 -38.75 -54.17 2.96
CA LEU A 60 -40.19 -54.14 2.71
C LEU A 60 -40.42 -53.84 1.22
N GLN A 61 -41.31 -54.63 0.63
CA GLN A 61 -41.63 -54.71 -0.80
C GLN A 61 -42.35 -53.46 -1.35
N PRO A 62 -42.31 -53.28 -2.69
CA PRO A 62 -42.93 -52.14 -3.38
C PRO A 62 -44.43 -52.35 -3.61
N THR A 63 -45.24 -51.32 -3.35
CA THR A 63 -46.65 -51.26 -3.77
C THR A 63 -46.80 -50.64 -5.16
N PRO A 64 -47.77 -51.09 -5.96
CA PRO A 64 -47.93 -50.71 -7.37
C PRO A 64 -48.50 -49.30 -7.59
N THR A 65 -48.02 -48.74 -8.71
CA THR A 65 -48.32 -47.46 -9.35
C THR A 65 -49.80 -47.22 -9.68
N PRO A 66 -50.30 -45.98 -9.49
CA PRO A 66 -51.30 -45.40 -10.37
C PRO A 66 -50.64 -44.36 -11.31
N ALA A 67 -50.88 -44.49 -12.62
CA ALA A 67 -50.64 -43.45 -13.63
C ALA A 67 -51.98 -43.06 -14.27
N PRO A 68 -52.15 -41.89 -14.89
CA PRO A 68 -51.47 -40.61 -14.71
C PRO A 68 -52.46 -39.47 -14.38
N ALA A 69 -52.16 -38.63 -13.39
CA ALA A 69 -52.76 -37.29 -13.34
C ALA A 69 -52.00 -36.43 -14.35
N VAL A 70 -52.71 -35.91 -15.36
CA VAL A 70 -52.17 -34.95 -16.33
C VAL A 70 -51.76 -33.70 -15.55
N ALA A 71 -50.47 -33.62 -15.22
CA ALA A 71 -49.87 -32.44 -14.64
C ALA A 71 -49.81 -31.35 -15.72
N ILE A 72 -50.53 -30.27 -15.48
CA ILE A 72 -50.46 -29.04 -16.25
C ILE A 72 -49.02 -28.52 -16.11
N ALA A 73 -48.30 -28.43 -17.22
CA ALA A 73 -46.94 -27.92 -17.24
C ALA A 73 -46.89 -26.51 -16.61
N PRO A 74 -46.01 -26.23 -15.63
CA PRO A 74 -45.75 -24.86 -15.23
C PRO A 74 -45.09 -24.16 -16.42
N THR A 75 -45.71 -23.07 -16.85
CA THR A 75 -45.22 -22.17 -17.89
C THR A 75 -43.78 -21.78 -17.61
N ALA A 76 -42.92 -21.94 -18.62
CA ALA A 76 -41.54 -21.48 -18.58
C ALA A 76 -41.50 -20.01 -18.18
N LYS A 77 -40.78 -19.70 -17.09
CA LYS A 77 -40.47 -18.32 -16.71
C LYS A 77 -39.77 -17.66 -17.90
N PRO A 78 -40.17 -16.44 -18.33
CA PRO A 78 -39.49 -15.75 -19.42
C PRO A 78 -37.99 -15.66 -19.13
N PRO A 79 -37.11 -15.73 -20.15
CA PRO A 79 -35.69 -15.53 -19.94
C PRO A 79 -35.50 -14.17 -19.29
N VAL A 80 -34.91 -14.15 -18.09
CA VAL A 80 -34.49 -12.92 -17.44
C VAL A 80 -33.48 -12.28 -18.40
N ALA A 81 -33.89 -11.19 -19.05
CA ALA A 81 -33.01 -10.40 -19.88
C ALA A 81 -31.75 -10.09 -19.07
N VAL A 82 -30.59 -10.52 -19.56
CA VAL A 82 -29.30 -10.13 -19.01
C VAL A 82 -29.23 -8.62 -19.15
N ARG A 83 -29.52 -7.91 -18.06
CA ARG A 83 -29.37 -6.46 -18.02
C ARG A 83 -27.91 -6.16 -18.33
N PRO A 84 -27.62 -5.32 -19.34
CA PRO A 84 -26.25 -4.91 -19.63
C PRO A 84 -25.61 -4.38 -18.36
N LYS A 85 -24.40 -4.85 -18.02
CA LYS A 85 -23.58 -4.27 -16.96
C LYS A 85 -23.50 -2.77 -17.23
N PRO A 86 -23.83 -1.88 -16.27
CA PRO A 86 -23.75 -0.45 -16.50
C PRO A 86 -22.36 -0.11 -17.03
N VAL A 87 -22.31 0.44 -18.24
CA VAL A 87 -21.09 1.05 -18.77
C VAL A 87 -20.69 2.11 -17.75
N ALA A 88 -19.49 1.97 -17.19
CA ALA A 88 -18.99 2.90 -16.20
C ALA A 88 -19.10 4.32 -16.77
N LYS A 89 -19.79 5.20 -16.04
CA LYS A 89 -19.88 6.63 -16.35
C LYS A 89 -18.45 7.14 -16.60
N PRO A 90 -18.21 7.96 -17.65
CA PRO A 90 -16.90 8.57 -17.87
C PRO A 90 -16.47 9.23 -16.56
N ALA A 91 -15.28 8.88 -16.08
CA ALA A 91 -14.69 9.54 -14.93
C ALA A 91 -14.66 11.06 -15.22
N PRO A 92 -14.98 11.92 -14.23
CA PRO A 92 -14.83 13.35 -14.41
C PRO A 92 -13.40 13.66 -14.90
N PRO A 93 -13.18 14.72 -15.70
CA PRO A 93 -11.87 15.02 -16.22
C PRO A 93 -10.92 15.17 -15.05
N VAL A 94 -9.99 14.22 -14.95
CA VAL A 94 -8.84 14.31 -14.06
C VAL A 94 -8.19 15.65 -14.38
N ALA A 95 -8.24 16.59 -13.43
CA ALA A 95 -7.39 17.76 -13.49
C ALA A 95 -6.00 17.25 -13.88
N SER A 96 -5.38 17.78 -14.94
CA SER A 96 -4.11 17.25 -15.38
C SER A 96 -3.09 17.48 -14.28
N VAL A 97 -2.84 16.43 -13.50
CA VAL A 97 -1.79 16.44 -12.50
C VAL A 97 -0.51 16.58 -13.30
N GLY A 98 0.21 17.69 -13.12
CA GLY A 98 1.43 17.96 -13.86
C GLY A 98 2.64 17.22 -13.27
N GLY A 99 3.74 17.19 -14.05
CA GLY A 99 5.05 16.73 -13.59
C GLY A 99 5.12 15.24 -13.24
N ALA A 100 6.16 14.88 -12.48
CA ALA A 100 6.45 13.48 -12.13
C ALA A 100 5.32 12.80 -11.34
N ALA A 101 4.64 13.52 -10.45
CA ALA A 101 3.49 13.02 -9.71
C ALA A 101 2.31 12.67 -10.64
N GLY A 102 2.08 13.45 -11.70
CA GLY A 102 1.06 13.17 -12.70
C GLY A 102 1.38 11.98 -13.59
N VAL A 103 2.66 11.82 -13.95
CA VAL A 103 3.14 10.62 -14.65
C VAL A 103 2.92 9.38 -13.77
N GLN A 104 3.30 9.43 -12.49
CA GLN A 104 3.08 8.31 -11.57
C GLN A 104 1.60 7.99 -11.39
N PHE A 105 0.77 9.01 -11.22
CA PHE A 105 -0.68 8.84 -11.14
C PHE A 105 -1.27 8.12 -12.35
N SER A 106 -0.76 8.46 -13.55
CA SER A 106 -1.18 7.83 -14.80
C SER A 106 -0.76 6.36 -14.84
N LEU A 107 0.47 6.05 -14.45
CA LEU A 107 0.99 4.67 -14.40
C LEU A 107 0.22 3.79 -13.41
N VAL A 108 -0.01 4.29 -12.19
CA VAL A 108 -0.83 3.59 -11.17
C VAL A 108 -2.22 3.23 -11.71
N ASN A 109 -2.86 4.16 -12.42
CA ASN A 109 -4.18 3.90 -13.00
C ASN A 109 -4.14 3.00 -14.24
N GLN A 110 -3.04 2.99 -15.00
CA GLN A 110 -2.82 2.00 -16.05
C GLN A 110 -2.68 0.58 -15.48
N ASP A 111 -1.91 0.42 -14.39
CA ASP A 111 -1.76 -0.87 -13.70
C ASP A 111 -3.09 -1.39 -13.14
N ARG A 112 -3.90 -0.49 -12.57
CA ARG A 112 -5.24 -0.83 -12.08
C ARG A 112 -6.17 -1.22 -13.21
N ALA A 113 -6.17 -0.49 -14.33
CA ALA A 113 -6.94 -0.84 -15.51
C ALA A 113 -6.54 -2.20 -16.09
N ALA A 114 -5.23 -2.47 -16.21
CA ALA A 114 -4.69 -3.75 -16.66
C ALA A 114 -5.07 -4.92 -15.74
N SER A 115 -5.32 -4.63 -14.46
CA SER A 115 -5.74 -5.61 -13.46
C SER A 115 -7.27 -5.66 -13.25
N GLY A 116 -8.06 -4.94 -14.05
CA GLY A 116 -9.51 -4.90 -13.92
C GLY A 116 -10.05 -4.22 -12.65
N VAL A 117 -9.23 -3.37 -12.01
CA VAL A 117 -9.57 -2.63 -10.79
C VAL A 117 -9.97 -1.19 -11.16
N ALA A 118 -10.99 -0.64 -10.49
CA ALA A 118 -11.46 0.72 -10.76
C ALA A 118 -10.35 1.77 -10.56
N ALA A 119 -10.32 2.81 -11.40
CA ALA A 119 -9.34 3.89 -11.30
C ALA A 119 -9.45 4.65 -9.96
N LEU A 120 -8.32 5.14 -9.47
CA LEU A 120 -8.23 6.04 -8.31
C LEU A 120 -8.47 7.48 -8.75
N ALA A 121 -9.23 8.23 -7.95
CA ALA A 121 -9.34 9.67 -8.09
C ALA A 121 -8.13 10.38 -7.48
N TRP A 122 -7.66 11.44 -8.14
CA TRP A 122 -6.63 12.30 -7.56
C TRP A 122 -7.15 13.01 -6.31
N SER A 123 -6.31 13.07 -5.28
CA SER A 123 -6.62 13.74 -4.03
C SER A 123 -5.52 14.74 -3.65
N GLY A 124 -5.81 16.03 -3.78
CA GLY A 124 -4.86 17.09 -3.43
C GLY A 124 -4.45 17.07 -1.95
N SER A 125 -5.35 16.66 -1.04
CA SER A 125 -5.02 16.52 0.39
C SER A 125 -4.02 15.39 0.63
N LEU A 126 -4.19 14.23 -0.01
CA LEU A 126 -3.24 13.12 0.08
C LEU A 126 -1.92 13.47 -0.63
N ALA A 127 -1.97 14.23 -1.72
CA ALA A 127 -0.77 14.64 -2.45
C ALA A 127 0.11 15.55 -1.60
N ARG A 128 -0.49 16.45 -0.80
CA ARG A 128 0.26 17.21 0.21
C ARG A 128 0.95 16.30 1.22
N VAL A 129 0.30 15.21 1.67
CA VAL A 129 0.88 14.26 2.63
C VAL A 129 2.05 13.56 1.98
N ALA A 130 1.85 12.98 0.80
CA ALA A 130 2.87 12.28 0.04
C ALA A 130 4.08 13.19 -0.28
N GLN A 131 3.83 14.44 -0.66
CA GLN A 131 4.90 15.40 -0.98
C GLN A 131 5.72 15.74 0.26
N PHE A 132 5.08 16.03 1.39
CA PHE A 132 5.78 16.26 2.64
C PHE A 132 6.62 15.03 3.04
N ARG A 133 6.05 13.83 2.93
CA ARG A 133 6.75 12.57 3.22
C ARG A 133 7.99 12.37 2.35
N ALA A 134 7.87 12.61 1.04
CA ALA A 134 9.00 12.51 0.12
C ALA A 134 10.12 13.49 0.49
N GLN A 135 9.77 14.74 0.81
CA GLN A 135 10.71 15.79 1.23
C GLN A 135 11.35 15.48 2.58
N ASP A 136 10.57 15.02 3.55
CA ASP A 136 11.03 14.70 4.90
C ASP A 136 12.06 13.55 4.87
N MET A 137 11.75 12.45 4.16
CA MET A 137 12.70 11.34 3.95
C MET A 137 13.97 11.79 3.23
N LEU A 138 13.84 12.66 2.22
CA LEU A 138 14.99 13.18 1.47
C LEU A 138 15.87 14.08 2.34
N ASN A 139 15.28 15.03 3.05
CA ASN A 139 15.98 16.07 3.81
C ASN A 139 16.63 15.52 5.08
N ARG A 140 15.96 14.59 5.77
CA ARG A 140 16.48 13.93 6.98
C ARG A 140 17.26 12.65 6.67
N ASN A 141 17.46 12.34 5.38
CA ASN A 141 18.21 11.19 4.88
C ASN A 141 17.84 9.86 5.55
N TYR A 142 16.55 9.52 5.53
CA TYR A 142 16.06 8.23 5.98
C TYR A 142 15.06 7.65 4.98
N PHE A 143 14.82 6.34 5.09
CA PHE A 143 13.85 5.65 4.25
C PHE A 143 13.07 4.65 5.10
N SER A 144 11.91 5.07 5.58
CA SER A 144 11.02 4.28 6.43
C SER A 144 9.59 4.82 6.37
N HIS A 145 8.61 3.94 6.58
CA HIS A 145 7.21 4.31 6.80
C HIS A 145 7.00 5.01 8.16
N THR A 146 7.90 4.76 9.12
CA THR A 146 7.86 5.38 10.46
C THR A 146 8.75 6.60 10.53
N ASP A 147 8.34 7.60 11.32
CA ASP A 147 9.21 8.72 11.65
C ASP A 147 10.30 8.23 12.63
N PRO A 148 11.61 8.45 12.34
CA PRO A 148 12.70 8.02 13.21
C PRO A 148 12.68 8.62 14.62
N ALA A 149 12.08 9.80 14.80
CA ALA A 149 12.01 10.50 16.07
C ALA A 149 10.86 9.99 16.95
N THR A 150 9.72 9.61 16.34
CA THR A 150 8.52 9.19 17.11
C THR A 150 8.24 7.68 17.06
N GLY A 151 8.83 6.96 16.10
CA GLY A 151 8.56 5.55 15.83
C GLY A 151 7.16 5.27 15.26
N GLN A 152 6.33 6.30 15.09
CA GLN A 152 4.95 6.20 14.61
C GLN A 152 4.91 6.25 13.08
N LEU A 153 3.86 5.69 12.48
CA LEU A 153 3.63 5.78 11.03
C LEU A 153 3.49 7.25 10.62
N ALA A 154 4.43 7.74 9.82
CA ALA A 154 4.55 9.16 9.52
C ALA A 154 3.36 9.68 8.69
N PHE A 155 2.92 8.93 7.67
CA PHE A 155 1.78 9.35 6.86
C PHE A 155 0.47 9.39 7.67
N VAL A 156 0.27 8.45 8.60
CA VAL A 156 -0.90 8.40 9.49
C VAL A 156 -0.94 9.61 10.42
N GLN A 157 0.20 9.97 11.01
CA GLN A 157 0.31 11.18 11.83
C GLN A 157 -0.06 12.43 11.03
N LEU A 158 0.38 12.52 9.77
CA LEU A 158 0.05 13.65 8.89
C LEU A 158 -1.43 13.68 8.49
N LEU A 159 -2.03 12.53 8.18
CA LEU A 159 -3.47 12.44 7.91
C LEU A 159 -4.28 12.94 9.09
N HIS A 160 -3.92 12.53 10.32
CA HIS A 160 -4.57 12.97 11.55
C HIS A 160 -4.34 14.47 11.81
N LEU A 161 -3.10 14.94 11.78
CA LEU A 161 -2.73 16.33 12.04
C LEU A 161 -3.42 17.31 11.09
N TRP A 162 -3.65 16.91 9.83
CA TRP A 162 -4.28 17.75 8.82
C TRP A 162 -5.78 17.48 8.64
N GLY A 163 -6.39 16.70 9.54
CA GLY A 163 -7.82 16.43 9.55
C GLY A 163 -8.33 15.74 8.28
N ILE A 164 -7.51 14.86 7.68
CA ILE A 164 -7.88 14.10 6.48
C ILE A 164 -8.56 12.81 6.92
N PRO A 165 -9.89 12.65 6.73
CA PRO A 165 -10.60 11.46 7.17
C PRO A 165 -10.27 10.26 6.27
N TYR A 166 -10.20 9.08 6.89
CA TYR A 166 -10.05 7.79 6.21
C TYR A 166 -10.59 6.68 7.13
N SER A 167 -11.06 5.58 6.55
CA SER A 167 -11.31 4.32 7.29
C SER A 167 -10.28 3.26 6.95
N THR A 168 -9.67 3.34 5.76
CA THR A 168 -8.49 2.58 5.36
C THR A 168 -7.55 3.48 4.58
N ALA A 169 -6.25 3.36 4.84
CA ALA A 169 -5.21 4.08 4.12
C ALA A 169 -3.95 3.23 4.01
N GLY A 170 -3.10 3.55 3.03
CA GLY A 170 -1.83 2.87 2.79
C GLY A 170 -0.78 3.82 2.23
N GLU A 171 0.48 3.46 2.38
CA GLU A 171 1.63 4.21 1.85
C GLU A 171 2.53 3.25 1.07
N ASN A 172 2.93 3.65 -0.14
CA ASN A 172 4.07 3.09 -0.84
C ASN A 172 5.19 4.13 -0.85
N ILE A 173 6.42 3.69 -0.61
CA ILE A 173 7.62 4.55 -0.69
C ILE A 173 8.67 3.88 -1.56
N ALA A 174 9.30 4.65 -2.43
CA ALA A 174 10.44 4.22 -3.23
C ALA A 174 11.46 5.35 -3.30
N TRP A 175 12.71 4.97 -3.52
CA TRP A 175 13.74 5.92 -3.90
C TRP A 175 14.64 5.30 -4.94
N SER A 176 15.37 6.16 -5.63
CA SER A 176 16.43 5.73 -6.54
C SER A 176 17.33 6.90 -6.89
N THR A 177 18.52 6.63 -7.42
CA THR A 177 19.48 7.65 -7.79
C THR A 177 19.32 8.17 -9.22
N ASN A 178 18.69 7.41 -10.12
CA ASN A 178 18.44 7.87 -11.50
C ASN A 178 17.39 7.03 -12.29
N PRO A 179 16.15 6.82 -11.82
CA PRO A 179 15.15 6.09 -12.61
C PRO A 179 14.18 7.08 -13.29
N SER A 180 13.59 6.64 -14.40
CA SER A 180 12.34 7.25 -14.85
C SER A 180 11.20 6.91 -13.89
N MET A 181 10.10 7.68 -13.92
CA MET A 181 8.89 7.32 -13.18
C MET A 181 8.37 5.93 -13.56
N ALA A 182 8.51 5.53 -14.83
CA ALA A 182 8.16 4.18 -15.28
C ALA A 182 8.98 3.11 -14.55
N ALA A 183 10.29 3.30 -14.38
CA ALA A 183 11.14 2.36 -13.65
C ALA A 183 10.78 2.29 -12.17
N ILE A 184 10.47 3.42 -11.51
CA ILE A 184 9.97 3.42 -10.12
C ILE A 184 8.64 2.69 -10.02
N ASN A 185 7.72 2.93 -10.94
CA ASN A 185 6.44 2.24 -10.97
C ASN A 185 6.63 0.72 -11.11
N THR A 186 7.54 0.28 -11.99
CA THR A 186 7.92 -1.13 -12.10
C THR A 186 8.47 -1.68 -10.78
N MET A 187 9.27 -0.91 -10.02
CA MET A 187 9.74 -1.32 -8.69
C MET A 187 8.57 -1.54 -7.72
N PHE A 188 7.56 -0.67 -7.71
CA PHE A 188 6.36 -0.88 -6.90
C PHE A 188 5.60 -2.13 -7.34
N MET A 189 5.37 -2.29 -8.64
CA MET A 189 4.57 -3.41 -9.17
C MET A 189 5.26 -4.78 -9.05
N ASN A 190 6.60 -4.80 -8.97
CA ASN A 190 7.39 -6.02 -8.72
C ASN A 190 7.50 -6.37 -7.23
N SER A 191 7.11 -5.47 -6.32
CA SER A 191 7.06 -5.73 -4.89
C SER A 191 5.65 -6.17 -4.49
N PRO A 192 5.45 -7.39 -3.96
CA PRO A 192 4.12 -7.89 -3.62
C PRO A 192 3.31 -6.97 -2.71
N GLU A 193 3.94 -6.41 -1.67
CA GLU A 193 3.27 -5.52 -0.70
C GLU A 193 2.88 -4.17 -1.33
N HIS A 194 3.77 -3.54 -2.10
CA HIS A 194 3.44 -2.28 -2.76
C HIS A 194 2.39 -2.45 -3.87
N ARG A 195 2.51 -3.54 -4.65
CA ARG A 195 1.50 -3.94 -5.64
C ARG A 195 0.14 -4.17 -4.99
N ALA A 196 0.11 -4.80 -3.81
CA ALA A 196 -1.14 -5.02 -3.08
C ALA A 196 -1.84 -3.69 -2.74
N ASN A 197 -1.09 -2.65 -2.36
CA ASN A 197 -1.67 -1.31 -2.17
C ASN A 197 -2.21 -0.73 -3.48
N ILE A 198 -1.42 -0.73 -4.57
CA ILE A 198 -1.82 -0.18 -5.87
C ILE A 198 -3.10 -0.84 -6.39
N LEU A 199 -3.26 -2.15 -6.18
CA LEU A 199 -4.40 -2.92 -6.68
C LEU A 199 -5.53 -3.12 -5.66
N LYS A 200 -5.42 -2.56 -4.45
CA LYS A 200 -6.45 -2.71 -3.42
C LYS A 200 -7.75 -2.02 -3.88
N ALA A 201 -8.80 -2.82 -4.04
CA ALA A 201 -10.11 -2.34 -4.50
C ALA A 201 -10.80 -1.39 -3.50
N ALA A 202 -10.44 -1.48 -2.21
CA ALA A 202 -10.98 -0.61 -1.16
C ALA A 202 -10.42 0.83 -1.22
N TYR A 203 -9.38 1.10 -2.01
CA TYR A 203 -8.90 2.45 -2.25
C TYR A 203 -9.61 3.07 -3.45
N HIS A 204 -10.01 4.33 -3.28
CA HIS A 204 -10.71 5.13 -4.29
C HIS A 204 -9.99 6.45 -4.58
N ARG A 205 -9.03 6.84 -3.74
CA ARG A 205 -8.28 8.09 -3.83
C ARG A 205 -6.79 7.83 -3.67
N VAL A 206 -5.99 8.65 -4.35
CA VAL A 206 -4.54 8.63 -4.21
C VAL A 206 -3.94 10.03 -4.29
N GLY A 207 -2.88 10.25 -3.55
CA GLY A 207 -2.00 11.41 -3.66
C GLY A 207 -0.57 10.98 -3.86
N LEU A 208 0.14 11.66 -4.76
CA LEU A 208 1.51 11.32 -5.15
C LEU A 208 2.44 12.48 -4.79
N GLY A 209 3.60 12.14 -4.26
CA GLY A 209 4.66 13.09 -3.89
C GLY A 209 5.99 12.66 -4.46
N VAL A 210 6.75 13.61 -5.00
CA VAL A 210 8.08 13.38 -5.57
C VAL A 210 9.03 14.45 -5.06
N ALA A 211 10.16 14.05 -4.50
CA ALA A 211 11.21 14.95 -4.05
C ALA A 211 12.56 14.49 -4.60
N THR A 212 13.40 15.40 -5.07
CA THR A 212 14.74 15.07 -5.56
C THR A 212 15.76 16.11 -5.13
N ASN A 213 17.00 15.67 -4.90
CA ASN A 213 18.15 16.55 -4.66
C ASN A 213 19.18 16.47 -5.81
N GLY A 214 18.77 15.96 -6.98
CA GLY A 214 19.62 15.74 -8.15
C GLY A 214 20.43 14.45 -8.11
N ALA A 215 20.72 13.90 -6.93
CA ALA A 215 21.41 12.61 -6.76
C ALA A 215 20.47 11.46 -6.35
N LYS A 216 19.36 11.79 -5.71
CA LYS A 216 18.37 10.85 -5.18
C LYS A 216 16.97 11.43 -5.41
N THR A 217 16.08 10.60 -5.94
CA THR A 217 14.65 10.89 -6.07
C THR A 217 13.88 9.98 -5.14
N MET A 218 13.03 10.56 -4.29
CA MET A 218 12.05 9.91 -3.42
C MET A 218 10.67 10.03 -4.06
N VAL A 219 9.91 8.92 -4.06
CA VAL A 219 8.52 8.86 -4.52
C VAL A 219 7.67 8.24 -3.43
N VAL A 220 6.54 8.88 -3.15
CA VAL A 220 5.57 8.43 -2.16
C VAL A 220 4.18 8.40 -2.79
N GLU A 221 3.46 7.31 -2.54
CA GLU A 221 2.06 7.14 -2.92
C GLU A 221 1.24 6.95 -1.64
N VAL A 222 0.23 7.80 -1.41
CA VAL A 222 -0.68 7.68 -0.28
C VAL A 222 -2.07 7.40 -0.79
N PHE A 223 -2.65 6.28 -0.35
CA PHE A 223 -3.96 5.80 -0.77
C PHE A 223 -4.99 5.97 0.35
N SER A 224 -6.25 6.22 -0.01
CA SER A 224 -7.38 6.13 0.91
C SER A 224 -8.64 5.63 0.21
N ASN A 225 -9.62 5.20 1.00
CA ASN A 225 -11.01 5.10 0.54
C ASN A 225 -11.66 6.48 0.32
#